data_AF-A0A7W7RAM6-F1
#
_entry.id   AF-A0A7W7RAM6-F1
#
_cell.length_a   1.000
_cell.length_b   1.000
_cell.length_c   1.000
_cell.angle_alpha   90.00
_cell.angle_beta   90.00
_cell.angle_gamma   90.00
#
_symmetry.space_group_name_H-M   'P 1'
#
loop_
_entity.id
_entity.type
_entity.pdbx_description
1 polymer ?
#
loop_
_entity_poly.entity_id
_entity_poly.type
_entity_poly.pdbx_seq_one_letter_code
_entity_poly.pdbx_strand_id
1 'polypeptide(L)'
;MAGPVVLAGHAYAGAVIGSTAAQNVRALVYVAALAPDEGETVGEVFGRGTPHPNAPALTPNERGFIWLPDEAFPNAFAPLATADEQALLRAVQRPISVACIAAPVGRPLWKDRPTWYLLAEQDRMIPAENQRFMAERMSASVRAHDVDHTPLVTAPDVVAELLLEVVGQVERTRAA
;
A
#
# COMPACT_ATOMS: atom_id res chain seq x y z
N MET A 1 20.57 -9.01 -9.00
CA MET A 1 20.30 -10.00 -7.93
C MET A 1 19.72 -11.25 -8.59
N ALA A 2 20.20 -12.45 -8.27
CA ALA A 2 19.82 -13.70 -8.96
C ALA A 2 18.99 -14.68 -8.08
N GLY A 3 18.58 -14.25 -6.88
CA GLY A 3 17.82 -15.09 -5.93
C GLY A 3 16.31 -14.88 -5.98
N PRO A 4 15.54 -15.75 -5.30
CA PRO A 4 14.11 -15.52 -5.05
C PRO A 4 13.92 -14.21 -4.29
N VAL A 5 12.90 -13.44 -4.66
CA VAL A 5 12.59 -12.13 -4.08
C VAL A 5 11.16 -12.12 -3.55
N VAL A 6 10.97 -11.53 -2.38
CA VAL A 6 9.69 -11.06 -1.88
C VAL A 6 9.62 -9.56 -2.18
N LEU A 7 8.56 -9.09 -2.83
CA LEU A 7 8.33 -7.66 -3.02
C LEU A 7 7.29 -7.17 -2.02
N ALA A 8 7.60 -6.07 -1.35
CA ALA A 8 6.70 -5.39 -0.44
C ALA A 8 6.38 -3.98 -0.96
N GLY A 9 5.11 -3.59 -0.91
CA GLY A 9 4.64 -2.32 -1.41
C GLY A 9 3.65 -1.69 -0.44
N HIS A 10 3.91 -0.43 -0.05
CA HIS A 10 3.03 0.39 0.77
C HIS A 10 2.25 1.38 -0.08
N ALA A 11 0.97 1.61 0.24
CA ALA A 11 0.10 2.56 -0.46
C ALA A 11 0.15 2.38 -1.99
N TYR A 12 0.53 3.43 -2.73
CA TYR A 12 0.69 3.41 -4.20
C TYR A 12 1.60 2.29 -4.69
N ALA A 13 2.64 1.93 -3.93
CA ALA A 13 3.62 0.92 -4.35
C ALA A 13 3.02 -0.49 -4.48
N GLY A 14 1.82 -0.76 -3.92
CA GLY A 14 1.08 -1.99 -4.19
C GLY A 14 0.81 -2.20 -5.69
N ALA A 15 0.40 -1.14 -6.39
CA ALA A 15 0.16 -1.20 -7.83
C ALA A 15 1.48 -1.41 -8.60
N VAL A 16 2.57 -0.82 -8.10
CA VAL A 16 3.91 -0.93 -8.70
C VAL A 16 4.43 -2.36 -8.60
N ILE A 17 4.41 -2.99 -7.41
CA ILE A 17 4.85 -4.37 -7.25
C ILE A 17 3.94 -5.34 -8.00
N GLY A 18 2.64 -5.03 -8.12
CA GLY A 18 1.70 -5.81 -8.92
C GLY A 18 1.97 -5.75 -10.42
N SER A 19 2.58 -4.67 -10.92
CA SER A 19 2.84 -4.49 -12.35
C SER A 19 4.16 -5.09 -12.84
N THR A 20 4.93 -5.74 -11.96
CA THR A 20 6.23 -6.31 -12.34
C THR A 20 6.08 -7.62 -13.13
N ALA A 21 7.01 -7.86 -14.05
CA ALA A 21 7.14 -9.11 -14.81
C ALA A 21 8.36 -9.94 -14.37
N ALA A 22 9.00 -9.59 -13.25
CA ALA A 22 10.22 -10.23 -12.80
C ALA A 22 9.97 -11.70 -12.35
N GLN A 23 10.60 -12.64 -13.06
CA GLN A 23 10.36 -14.08 -12.85
C GLN A 23 10.88 -14.61 -11.50
N ASN A 24 11.84 -13.91 -10.88
CA ASN A 24 12.40 -14.29 -9.60
C ASN A 24 11.56 -13.83 -8.40
N VAL A 25 10.47 -13.09 -8.61
CA VAL A 25 9.51 -12.72 -7.55
C VAL A 25 8.69 -13.94 -7.18
N ARG A 26 8.70 -14.30 -5.89
CA ARG A 26 8.03 -15.50 -5.36
C ARG A 26 6.81 -15.19 -4.50
N ALA A 27 6.74 -13.99 -3.93
CA ALA A 27 5.65 -13.54 -3.08
C ALA A 27 5.50 -12.02 -3.14
N LEU A 28 4.29 -11.54 -2.87
CA LEU A 28 3.96 -10.11 -2.78
C LEU A 28 3.37 -9.80 -1.40
N VAL A 29 3.84 -8.71 -0.80
CA VAL A 29 3.34 -8.20 0.49
C VAL A 29 2.79 -6.79 0.27
N TYR A 30 1.50 -6.63 0.52
CA TYR A 30 0.78 -5.37 0.41
C TYR A 30 0.60 -4.80 1.80
N VAL A 31 1.10 -3.58 2.06
CA VAL A 31 1.00 -2.93 3.38
C VAL A 31 0.13 -1.69 3.23
N ALA A 32 -1.10 -1.71 3.74
CA ALA A 32 -2.07 -0.62 3.55
C ALA A 32 -2.07 -0.09 2.09
N ALA A 33 -2.15 -1.01 1.13
CA ALA A 33 -1.72 -0.76 -0.24
C ALA A 33 -2.82 -0.88 -1.28
N LEU A 34 -2.69 -0.10 -2.35
CA LEU A 34 -3.61 -0.11 -3.49
C LEU A 34 -3.19 -1.23 -4.44
N ALA A 35 -4.13 -2.10 -4.79
CA ALA A 35 -3.87 -3.28 -5.63
C ALA A 35 -4.88 -3.37 -6.77
N PRO A 36 -4.85 -2.47 -7.78
CA PRO A 36 -5.76 -2.48 -8.93
C PRO A 36 -5.71 -3.82 -9.70
N ASP A 37 -6.84 -4.18 -10.30
CA ASP A 37 -6.97 -5.29 -11.26
C ASP A 37 -6.76 -4.79 -12.70
N GLU A 38 -6.60 -5.73 -13.64
CA GLU A 38 -6.40 -5.45 -15.06
C GLU A 38 -7.44 -4.47 -15.60
N GLY A 39 -6.95 -3.37 -16.19
CA GLY A 39 -7.79 -2.30 -16.74
C GLY A 39 -8.22 -1.25 -15.70
N GLU A 40 -8.12 -1.52 -14.40
CA GLU A 40 -8.36 -0.52 -13.36
C GLU A 40 -7.16 0.40 -13.17
N THR A 41 -7.44 1.59 -12.65
CA THR A 41 -6.45 2.59 -12.26
C THR A 41 -6.28 2.62 -10.75
N VAL A 42 -5.16 3.18 -10.27
CA VAL A 42 -4.95 3.39 -8.83
C VAL A 42 -5.98 4.37 -8.26
N GLY A 43 -6.34 5.40 -9.03
CA GLY A 43 -7.34 6.40 -8.62
C GLY A 43 -8.73 5.79 -8.41
N GLU A 44 -9.15 4.87 -9.27
CA GLU A 44 -10.44 4.19 -9.13
C GLU A 44 -10.53 3.34 -7.86
N VAL A 45 -9.49 2.55 -7.56
CA VAL A 45 -9.50 1.71 -6.34
C VAL A 45 -9.30 2.52 -5.07
N PHE A 46 -8.54 3.62 -5.13
CA PHE A 46 -8.39 4.57 -4.02
C PHE A 46 -9.73 5.26 -3.70
N GLY A 47 -10.44 5.72 -4.74
CA GLY A 47 -11.70 6.44 -4.62
C GLY A 47 -12.93 5.57 -4.38
N ARG A 48 -12.76 4.26 -4.14
CA ARG A 48 -13.87 3.36 -3.84
C ARG A 48 -14.53 3.72 -2.51
N GLY A 49 -15.83 3.48 -2.40
CA GLY A 49 -16.54 3.63 -1.13
C GLY A 49 -16.65 5.08 -0.66
N THR A 50 -16.91 5.26 0.63
CA THR A 50 -17.01 6.60 1.24
C THR A 50 -15.67 6.95 1.89
N PRO A 51 -15.05 8.10 1.54
CA PRO A 51 -13.84 8.56 2.21
C PRO A 51 -14.05 8.73 3.71
N HIS A 52 -13.01 8.51 4.50
CA HIS A 52 -13.06 8.81 5.93
C HIS A 52 -13.31 10.33 6.13
N PRO A 53 -14.12 10.77 7.11
CA PRO A 53 -14.44 12.20 7.30
C PRO A 53 -13.22 13.11 7.53
N ASN A 54 -12.15 12.56 8.09
CA ASN A 54 -10.88 13.28 8.30
C ASN A 54 -9.90 13.18 7.11
N ALA A 55 -10.23 12.44 6.06
CA ALA A 55 -9.40 12.37 4.86
C ALA A 55 -9.39 13.73 4.15
N PRO A 56 -8.24 14.21 3.65
CA PRO A 56 -8.19 15.47 2.92
C PRO A 56 -8.87 15.36 1.56
N ALA A 57 -9.37 16.49 1.05
CA ALA A 57 -9.64 16.63 -0.37
C ALA A 57 -8.31 16.71 -1.14
N LEU A 58 -7.99 15.69 -1.94
CA LEU A 58 -6.80 15.66 -2.77
C LEU A 58 -7.10 16.28 -4.13
N THR A 59 -6.52 17.45 -4.41
CA THR A 59 -6.72 18.18 -5.67
C THR A 59 -5.37 18.46 -6.32
N PRO A 60 -5.22 18.24 -7.64
CA PRO A 60 -3.97 18.58 -8.33
C PRO A 60 -3.79 20.09 -8.43
N ASN A 61 -2.55 20.53 -8.38
CA ASN A 61 -2.19 21.87 -8.81
C ASN A 61 -2.28 22.00 -10.35
N GLU A 62 -2.05 23.21 -10.86
CA GLU A 62 -2.08 23.52 -12.31
C GLU A 62 -1.12 22.68 -13.16
N ARG A 63 -0.11 22.06 -12.54
CA ARG A 63 0.87 21.20 -13.20
C ARG A 63 0.52 19.72 -13.13
N GLY A 64 -0.65 19.35 -12.62
CA GLY A 64 -1.11 17.96 -12.52
C GLY A 64 -0.47 17.16 -11.38
N PHE A 65 0.03 17.85 -10.35
CA PHE A 65 0.66 17.23 -9.17
C PHE A 65 -0.18 17.44 -7.93
N ILE A 66 -0.35 16.37 -7.14
CA ILE A 66 -1.05 16.40 -5.86
C ILE A 66 -0.02 16.40 -4.74
N TRP A 67 -0.15 17.37 -3.83
CA TRP A 67 0.56 17.41 -2.56
C TRP A 67 -0.40 17.06 -1.44
N LEU A 68 0.11 16.43 -0.38
CA LEU A 68 -0.70 16.18 0.80
C LEU A 68 -0.74 17.48 1.64
N PRO A 69 -1.93 18.00 1.99
CA PRO A 69 -2.03 19.15 2.89
C PRO A 69 -1.38 18.86 4.24
N ASP A 70 -0.84 19.88 4.88
CA ASP A 70 -0.06 19.71 6.12
C ASP A 70 -0.90 19.16 7.27
N GLU A 71 -2.14 19.59 7.36
CA GLU A 71 -3.12 19.11 8.32
C GLU A 71 -3.51 17.64 8.10
N ALA A 72 -3.30 17.09 6.90
CA ALA A 72 -3.66 15.71 6.61
C ALA A 72 -2.70 14.71 7.26
N PHE A 73 -1.47 15.11 7.60
CA PHE A 73 -0.51 14.24 8.30
C PHE A 73 -1.05 13.78 9.66
N PRO A 74 -1.36 14.66 10.62
CA PRO A 74 -1.97 14.25 11.89
C PRO A 74 -3.41 13.74 11.75
N ASN A 75 -4.16 14.21 10.75
CA ASN A 75 -5.59 13.91 10.67
C ASN A 75 -5.89 12.56 10.00
N ALA A 76 -5.09 12.15 9.02
CA ALA A 76 -5.40 10.99 8.18
C ALA A 76 -4.21 10.11 7.80
N PHE A 77 -3.06 10.70 7.43
CA PHE A 77 -1.93 9.96 6.86
C PHE A 77 -1.07 9.28 7.93
N ALA A 78 -0.83 9.93 9.07
CA ALA A 78 -0.03 9.40 10.17
C ALA A 78 -0.57 9.80 11.56
N PRO A 79 -1.87 9.58 11.85
CA PRO A 79 -2.49 10.01 13.10
C PRO A 79 -1.90 9.35 14.36
N LEU A 80 -1.20 8.21 14.24
CA LEU A 80 -0.56 7.53 15.38
C LEU A 80 0.93 7.85 15.50
N ALA A 81 1.50 8.62 14.57
CA ALA A 81 2.89 9.07 14.65
C ALA A 81 3.06 10.20 15.68
N THR A 82 4.28 10.32 16.20
CA THR A 82 4.70 11.47 17.01
C THR A 82 4.73 12.76 16.19
N ALA A 83 4.74 13.92 16.86
CA ALA A 83 4.83 15.20 16.17
C ALA A 83 6.11 15.34 15.32
N ASP A 84 7.24 14.82 15.79
CA ASP A 84 8.52 14.85 15.07
C ASP A 84 8.47 13.96 13.82
N GLU A 85 7.87 12.78 13.91
CA GLU A 85 7.67 11.89 12.76
C GLU A 85 6.71 12.51 11.72
N GLN A 86 5.62 13.13 12.16
CA GLN A 86 4.70 13.84 11.26
C GLN A 86 5.41 15.02 10.58
N ALA A 87 6.21 15.79 11.32
CA ALA A 87 7.00 16.88 10.76
C ALA A 87 8.02 16.36 9.72
N LEU A 88 8.67 15.23 10.00
CA LEU A 88 9.60 14.59 9.07
C LEU A 88 8.87 14.10 7.81
N LEU A 89 7.78 13.36 7.95
CA LEU A 89 6.96 12.87 6.85
C LEU A 89 6.48 14.02 5.94
N ARG A 90 6.05 15.13 6.55
CA ARG A 90 5.68 16.35 5.83
C ARG A 90 6.86 16.96 5.08
N ALA A 91 8.03 17.04 5.72
CA ALA A 91 9.23 17.65 5.13
C ALA A 91 9.80 16.82 3.97
N VAL A 92 9.69 15.49 4.02
CA VAL A 92 10.24 14.60 2.99
C VAL A 92 9.25 14.22 1.90
N GLN A 93 7.99 14.66 1.99
CA GLN A 93 6.97 14.33 1.01
C GLN A 93 7.38 14.79 -0.40
N ARG A 94 6.91 14.04 -1.40
CA ARG A 94 7.03 14.39 -2.82
C ARG A 94 5.65 14.33 -3.45
N PRO A 95 5.37 15.17 -4.47
CA PRO A 95 4.06 15.16 -5.07
C PRO A 95 3.87 13.89 -5.91
N ILE A 96 2.62 13.43 -5.99
CA ILE A 96 2.23 12.39 -6.93
C ILE A 96 1.67 13.04 -8.21
N SER A 97 2.07 12.53 -9.37
CA SER A 97 1.50 12.93 -10.66
C SER A 97 0.14 12.28 -10.87
N VAL A 98 -0.86 13.05 -11.27
CA VAL A 98 -2.20 12.51 -11.62
C VAL A 98 -2.09 11.44 -12.71
N ALA A 99 -1.18 11.62 -13.67
CA ALA A 99 -0.97 10.65 -14.74
C ALA A 99 -0.60 9.25 -14.22
N CYS A 100 0.12 9.17 -13.08
CA CYS A 100 0.54 7.90 -12.49
C CYS A 100 -0.60 7.15 -11.81
N ILE A 101 -1.65 7.85 -11.35
CA ILE A 101 -2.82 7.23 -10.71
C ILE A 101 -3.99 7.01 -11.67
N ALA A 102 -3.99 7.70 -12.81
CA ALA A 102 -5.01 7.58 -13.87
C ALA A 102 -4.64 6.54 -14.95
N ALA A 103 -3.42 6.01 -14.93
CA ALA A 103 -3.01 4.98 -15.89
C ALA A 103 -3.63 3.62 -15.51
N PRO A 104 -4.31 2.93 -16.44
CA PRO A 104 -4.81 1.58 -16.19
C PRO A 104 -3.64 0.60 -16.08
N VAL A 105 -3.72 -0.33 -15.13
CA VAL A 105 -2.71 -1.38 -14.98
C VAL A 105 -2.97 -2.53 -15.95
N GLY A 106 -1.89 -3.20 -16.38
CA GLY A 106 -2.00 -4.49 -17.07
C GLY A 106 -2.38 -5.61 -16.09
N ARG A 107 -2.41 -6.86 -16.58
CA ARG A 107 -2.71 -8.02 -15.73
C ARG A 107 -1.72 -8.12 -14.56
N PRO A 108 -2.16 -7.99 -13.30
CA PRO A 108 -1.23 -7.87 -12.18
C PRO A 108 -0.69 -9.23 -11.71
N LEU A 109 0.54 -9.23 -11.22
CA LEU A 109 1.28 -10.39 -10.75
C LEU A 109 0.64 -11.08 -9.54
N TRP A 110 -0.18 -10.36 -8.76
CA TRP A 110 -0.92 -10.95 -7.63
C TRP A 110 -1.90 -12.04 -8.05
N LYS A 111 -2.27 -12.13 -9.33
CA LYS A 111 -3.06 -13.25 -9.86
C LYS A 111 -2.26 -14.56 -9.98
N ASP A 112 -0.93 -14.50 -9.99
CA ASP A 112 -0.05 -15.66 -10.22
C ASP A 112 0.89 -15.96 -9.05
N ARG A 113 0.89 -15.11 -8.02
CA ARG A 113 1.79 -15.21 -6.87
C ARG A 113 0.99 -15.23 -5.58
N PRO A 114 1.45 -15.99 -4.57
CA PRO A 114 0.87 -15.89 -3.25
C PRO A 114 1.05 -14.45 -2.72
N THR A 115 0.00 -13.96 -2.07
CA THR A 115 -0.08 -12.58 -1.60
C THR A 115 -0.42 -12.52 -0.13
N TRP A 116 0.20 -11.55 0.55
CA TRP A 116 -0.11 -11.19 1.93
C TRP A 116 -0.54 -9.74 1.96
N TYR A 117 -1.46 -9.44 2.88
CA TYR A 117 -1.99 -8.10 3.04
C TYR A 117 -1.96 -7.71 4.51
N LEU A 118 -1.17 -6.70 4.86
CA LEU A 118 -1.28 -6.01 6.14
C LEU A 118 -2.37 -4.95 6.00
N LEU A 119 -3.51 -5.24 6.63
CA LEU A 119 -4.66 -4.36 6.67
C LEU A 119 -4.53 -3.43 7.89
N ALA A 120 -4.49 -2.14 7.62
CA ALA A 120 -4.42 -1.10 8.64
C ALA A 120 -5.83 -0.65 9.04
N GLU A 121 -6.32 -1.04 10.23
CA GLU A 121 -7.69 -0.78 10.64
C GLU A 121 -7.98 0.69 10.96
N GLN A 122 -6.94 1.47 11.30
CA GLN A 122 -7.04 2.90 11.59
C GLN A 122 -6.61 3.78 10.40
N ASP A 123 -6.48 3.19 9.21
CA ASP A 123 -6.15 3.92 7.99
C ASP A 123 -7.32 4.82 7.55
N ARG A 124 -7.04 6.12 7.51
CA ARG A 124 -8.00 7.16 7.09
C ARG A 124 -7.75 7.67 5.67
N MET A 125 -6.69 7.20 5.01
CA MET A 125 -6.42 7.49 3.59
C MET A 125 -7.05 6.43 2.69
N ILE A 126 -6.89 5.15 3.06
CA ILE A 126 -7.50 4.00 2.38
C ILE A 126 -8.34 3.27 3.43
N PRO A 127 -9.67 3.52 3.50
CA PRO A 127 -10.52 2.90 4.51
C PRO A 127 -10.38 1.37 4.55
N ALA A 128 -10.45 0.80 5.75
CA ALA A 128 -10.29 -0.64 5.97
C ALA A 128 -11.20 -1.49 5.06
N GLU A 129 -12.43 -1.05 4.79
CA GLU A 129 -13.34 -1.73 3.85
C GLU A 129 -12.78 -1.84 2.43
N ASN A 130 -12.16 -0.77 1.92
CA ASN A 130 -11.51 -0.77 0.61
C ASN A 130 -10.31 -1.72 0.59
N GLN A 131 -9.53 -1.74 1.68
CA GLN A 131 -8.43 -2.68 1.84
C GLN A 131 -8.93 -4.14 1.84
N ARG A 132 -10.02 -4.46 2.57
CA ARG A 132 -10.65 -5.80 2.56
C ARG A 132 -11.10 -6.20 1.17
N PHE A 133 -11.81 -5.31 0.47
CA PHE A 133 -12.23 -5.57 -0.91
C PHE A 133 -11.05 -5.97 -1.82
N MET A 134 -9.94 -5.23 -1.75
CA MET A 134 -8.76 -5.54 -2.54
C MET A 134 -8.09 -6.84 -2.10
N ALA A 135 -7.96 -7.08 -0.79
CA ALA A 135 -7.34 -8.30 -0.26
C ALA A 135 -8.14 -9.57 -0.61
N GLU A 136 -9.47 -9.50 -0.55
CA GLU A 136 -10.38 -10.60 -0.88
C GLU A 136 -10.27 -11.03 -2.34
N ARG A 137 -10.29 -10.09 -3.29
CA ARG A 137 -10.14 -10.43 -4.72
C ARG A 137 -8.76 -11.00 -5.08
N MET A 138 -7.74 -10.69 -4.28
CA MET A 138 -6.40 -11.26 -4.41
C MET A 138 -6.29 -12.65 -3.79
N SER A 139 -7.32 -13.11 -3.05
CA SER A 139 -7.23 -14.27 -2.16
C SER A 139 -6.02 -14.18 -1.21
N ALA A 140 -5.75 -12.97 -0.72
CA ALA A 140 -4.56 -12.70 0.08
C ALA A 140 -4.66 -13.28 1.50
N SER A 141 -3.52 -13.68 2.06
CA SER A 141 -3.41 -13.93 3.49
C SER A 141 -3.41 -12.61 4.25
N VAL A 142 -4.52 -12.29 4.91
CA VAL A 142 -4.70 -11.01 5.61
C VAL A 142 -4.15 -11.07 7.03
N ARG A 143 -3.47 -10.00 7.45
CA ARG A 143 -3.13 -9.65 8.84
C ARG A 143 -3.71 -8.27 9.12
N ALA A 144 -4.77 -8.21 9.91
CA ALA A 144 -5.38 -6.94 10.31
C ALA A 144 -4.75 -6.47 11.63
N HIS A 145 -4.39 -5.20 11.70
CA HIS A 145 -3.81 -4.58 12.89
C HIS A 145 -4.38 -3.18 13.12
N ASP A 146 -4.49 -2.79 14.38
CA ASP A 146 -4.84 -1.43 14.83
C ASP A 146 -3.69 -0.44 14.59
N VAL A 147 -3.38 -0.20 13.32
CA VAL A 147 -2.34 0.71 12.84
C VAL A 147 -2.92 1.69 11.83
N ASP A 148 -2.25 2.84 11.66
CA ASP A 148 -2.67 3.87 10.72
C ASP A 148 -2.16 3.61 9.29
N HIS A 149 -2.31 4.59 8.40
CA HIS A 149 -1.85 4.46 7.02
C HIS A 149 -0.33 4.31 6.90
N THR A 150 0.46 4.64 7.93
CA THR A 150 1.93 4.62 7.90
C THR A 150 2.53 3.62 8.89
N PRO A 151 2.17 2.33 8.86
CA PRO A 151 2.68 1.36 9.82
C PRO A 151 4.19 1.15 9.69
N LEU A 152 4.79 1.52 8.54
CA LEU A 152 6.24 1.56 8.35
C LEU A 152 6.96 2.52 9.32
N VAL A 153 6.24 3.50 9.86
CA VAL A 153 6.76 4.50 10.81
C VAL A 153 6.19 4.25 12.20
N THR A 154 4.87 4.06 12.30
CA THR A 154 4.16 4.03 13.58
C THR A 154 4.15 2.65 14.24
N ALA A 155 4.36 1.59 13.48
CA ALA A 155 4.37 0.21 13.95
C ALA A 155 5.32 -0.68 13.12
N PRO A 156 6.61 -0.31 12.99
CA PRO A 156 7.53 -0.97 12.07
C PRO A 156 7.73 -2.45 12.37
N ASP A 157 7.64 -2.84 13.64
CA ASP A 157 7.75 -4.24 14.07
C ASP A 157 6.65 -5.11 13.45
N VAL A 158 5.40 -4.61 13.38
CA VAL A 158 4.28 -5.32 12.75
C VAL A 158 4.57 -5.61 11.27
N VAL A 159 5.15 -4.63 10.57
CA VAL A 159 5.52 -4.80 9.17
C VAL A 159 6.70 -5.78 9.04
N ALA A 160 7.72 -5.64 9.88
CA ALA A 160 8.91 -6.47 9.85
C ALA A 160 8.58 -7.95 10.13
N GLU A 161 7.73 -8.22 11.12
CA GLU A 161 7.26 -9.56 11.47
C GLU A 161 6.55 -10.23 10.29
N LEU A 162 5.63 -9.53 9.62
CA LEU A 162 4.98 -10.07 8.43
C LEU A 162 5.99 -10.37 7.31
N LEU A 163 6.93 -9.46 7.06
CA LEU A 163 7.95 -9.69 6.03
C LEU A 163 8.82 -10.91 6.34
N LEU A 164 9.25 -11.07 7.59
CA LEU A 164 10.03 -12.22 8.04
C LEU A 164 9.23 -13.53 7.95
N GLU A 165 7.93 -13.50 8.28
CA GLU A 165 7.03 -14.65 8.10
C GLU A 165 7.01 -15.10 6.64
N VAL A 166 6.79 -14.15 5.71
CA VAL A 166 6.68 -14.42 4.27
C VAL A 166 8.00 -14.90 3.68
N VAL A 167 9.12 -14.28 4.05
CA VAL A 167 10.46 -14.72 3.65
C VAL A 167 10.70 -16.16 4.10
N GLY A 168 10.41 -16.47 5.37
CA GLY A 168 10.56 -17.82 5.89
C GLY A 168 9.66 -18.85 5.19
N GLN A 169 8.46 -18.47 4.75
CA GLN A 169 7.57 -19.33 3.96
C GLN A 169 8.14 -19.60 2.57
N VAL A 170 8.62 -18.57 1.85
CA VAL A 170 9.24 -18.71 0.53
C VAL A 170 10.49 -19.60 0.59
N GLU A 171 11.30 -19.47 1.64
CA GLU A 171 12.48 -20.32 1.84
C GLU A 171 12.11 -21.79 2.05
N ARG A 172 11.09 -22.07 2.86
CA ARG A 172 10.62 -23.45 3.11
C ARG A 172 10.05 -24.10 1.85
N THR A 173 9.26 -23.39 1.06
CA THR A 173 8.70 -23.93 -0.20
C THR A 173 9.77 -24.24 -1.24
N ARG A 174 10.95 -23.60 -1.17
CA ARG A 174 12.09 -23.91 -2.03
C ARG A 174 12.84 -25.18 -1.60
N ALA A 175 12.83 -25.48 -0.30
CA ALA A 175 13.54 -26.63 0.26
C ALA A 175 12.77 -27.96 0.14
N ALA A 176 11.48 -27.90 -0.15
CA ALA A 176 10.59 -29.03 -0.40
C ALA A 176 10.56 -29.40 -1.89
#